data_AF-A0A938HD34-F1
#
_entry.id   AF-A0A938HD34-F1
#
_cell.length_a   1.000
_cell.length_b   1.000
_cell.length_c   1.000
_cell.angle_alpha   90.00
_cell.angle_beta   90.00
_cell.angle_gamma   90.00
#
_symmetry.space_group_name_H-M   'P 1'
#
loop_
_entity.id
_entity.type
_entity.pdbx_description
1 polymer ?
#
loop_
_entity_poly.entity_id
_entity_poly.type
_entity_poly.pdbx_seq_one_letter_code
_entity_poly.pdbx_strand_id
1 'polypeptide(L)' 'MNELLLAPGDKAPVGPTLRCKGWVQEAALRMLVNNLDAEVAERPEDLIV' A
#
# COMPACT_ATOMS: atom_id res chain seq x y z
N MET A 1 -0.25 -17.24 -6.36
CA MET A 1 0.15 -15.92 -6.90
C MET A 1 -1.12 -15.19 -7.32
N ASN A 2 -2.07 -14.97 -6.40
CA ASN A 2 -3.29 -14.23 -6.70
C ASN A 2 -3.03 -12.75 -6.39
N GLU A 3 -3.06 -11.99 -7.48
CA GLU A 3 -3.27 -10.56 -7.64
C GLU A 3 -3.94 -9.87 -6.44
N LEU A 4 -3.12 -9.40 -5.50
CA LEU A 4 -3.47 -8.26 -4.65
C LEU A 4 -3.14 -7.00 -5.46
N LEU A 5 -4.01 -6.66 -6.41
CA LEU A 5 -4.03 -5.34 -7.01
C LEU A 5 -4.46 -4.38 -5.91
N LEU A 6 -3.48 -3.78 -5.22
CA LEU A 6 -3.71 -2.61 -4.39
C LEU A 6 -4.14 -1.49 -5.33
N ALA A 7 -5.37 -1.06 -5.19
CA ALA A 7 -5.89 0.10 -5.88
C ALA A 7 -5.53 1.37 -5.09
N PRO A 8 -5.38 2.53 -5.74
CA PRO A 8 -5.31 3.78 -5.01
C PRO A 8 -6.57 3.97 -4.15
N GLY A 9 -6.40 4.35 -2.90
CA GLY A 9 -7.44 4.43 -1.88
C GLY A 9 -7.44 3.26 -0.89
N ASP A 10 -6.77 2.14 -1.22
CA ASP A 10 -6.70 0.97 -0.34
C ASP A 10 -5.78 1.20 0.86
N LYS A 11 -6.11 0.57 1.99
CA LYS A 11 -5.28 0.60 3.20
C LYS A 11 -4.01 -0.25 3.06
N ALA A 12 -2.93 0.22 3.66
CA ALA A 12 -1.68 -0.54 3.74
C ALA A 12 -1.85 -1.86 4.51
N PRO A 13 -1.20 -2.95 4.09
CA PRO A 13 -1.24 -4.21 4.82
C PRO A 13 -0.59 -4.08 6.21
N VAL A 14 -1.25 -4.63 7.22
CA VAL A 14 -0.82 -4.61 8.63
C VAL A 14 -0.42 -6.01 9.12
N GLY A 15 0.26 -6.06 10.27
CA GLY A 15 0.69 -7.32 10.88
C GLY A 15 1.96 -7.92 10.26
N PRO A 16 2.36 -9.14 10.72
CA PRO A 16 3.67 -9.72 10.42
C PRO A 16 3.73 -10.50 9.09
N THR A 17 2.60 -10.71 8.41
CA THR A 17 2.56 -11.46 7.14
C THR A 17 3.11 -10.61 6.00
N LEU A 18 4.06 -11.15 5.25
CA LEU A 18 4.72 -10.46 4.13
C LEU A 18 4.07 -10.81 2.79
N ARG A 19 3.92 -9.80 1.92
CA ARG A 19 3.63 -9.96 0.49
C ARG A 19 4.92 -10.01 -0.34
N CYS A 20 5.92 -9.24 0.09
CA CYS A 20 7.25 -9.23 -0.52
C CYS A 20 8.17 -10.33 0.05
N LYS A 21 9.38 -10.47 -0.51
CA LYS A 21 10.37 -11.50 -0.11
C LYS A 21 11.09 -11.19 1.22
N GLY A 22 10.82 -10.06 1.85
CA GLY A 22 11.49 -9.58 3.06
C GLY A 22 11.09 -8.15 3.44
N TRP A 23 11.52 -7.75 4.63
CA TRP A 23 11.02 -6.53 5.28
C TRP A 23 11.35 -5.23 4.58
N VAL A 24 12.54 -5.11 3.98
CA VAL A 24 12.93 -3.87 3.29
C VAL A 24 11.98 -3.55 2.14
N GLN A 25 11.65 -4.57 1.33
CA GLN A 25 10.77 -4.38 0.18
C GLN A 25 9.29 -4.27 0.61
N GLU A 26 8.90 -5.02 1.65
CA GLU A 26 7.58 -4.88 2.27
C GLU A 26 7.36 -3.48 2.86
N ALA A 27 8.35 -2.91 3.54
CA ALA A 27 8.26 -1.58 4.12
C ALA A 27 8.07 -0.52 3.03
N ALA A 28 8.82 -0.61 1.93
CA ALA A 28 8.63 0.28 0.78
C ALA A 28 7.22 0.17 0.20
N LEU A 29 6.70 -1.05 0.03
CA LEU A 29 5.33 -1.28 -0.43
C LEU A 29 4.30 -0.67 0.54
N ARG A 30 4.44 -0.92 1.85
CA ARG A 30 3.51 -0.42 2.87
C ARG A 30 3.50 1.10 2.92
N MET A 31 4.65 1.75 2.83
CA MET A 31 4.74 3.21 2.80
C MET A 31 4.12 3.79 1.53
N LEU A 32 4.35 3.17 0.37
CA LEU A 32 3.73 3.59 -0.89
C LEU A 32 2.21 3.50 -0.83
N VAL A 33 1.67 2.37 -0.36
CA VAL A 33 0.22 2.18 -0.22
C VAL A 33 -0.36 3.14 0.81
N ASN A 34 0.31 3.31 1.95
CA ASN A 34 -0.15 4.21 3.01
C ASN A 34 -0.28 5.66 2.53
N ASN A 35 0.63 6.12 1.66
CA ASN A 35 0.52 7.45 1.06
C ASN A 35 -0.77 7.62 0.25
N LEU A 36 -1.29 6.54 -0.35
CA LEU A 36 -2.49 6.56 -1.20
C LEU A 36 -3.74 6.00 -0.50
N ASP A 37 -3.71 5.80 0.82
CA ASP A 37 -4.90 5.43 1.59
C ASP A 37 -5.93 6.57 1.52
N ALA A 38 -7.22 6.27 1.36
CA ALA A 38 -8.29 7.27 1.29
C ALA A 38 -8.42 8.15 2.55
N GLU A 39 -7.87 7.71 3.68
CA GLU A 39 -7.79 8.51 4.92
C GLU A 39 -6.52 9.38 4.99
N VAL A 40 -5.57 9.22 4.07
CA VAL A 40 -4.27 9.91 4.05
C VAL A 40 -4.13 10.85 2.85
N ALA A 41 -4.42 10.36 1.64
CA ALA A 41 -4.25 11.10 0.39
C ALA A 41 -5.37 12.12 0.14
N GLU A 42 -5.04 13.26 -0.46
CA GLU A 42 -6.00 14.26 -0.91
C GLU A 42 -6.91 13.73 -2.04
N ARG A 43 -6.33 13.01 -3.02
CA ARG A 43 -7.04 12.47 -4.21
C ARG A 43 -6.36 11.19 -4.72
N PRO A 44 -6.52 10.06 -4.01
CA PRO A 44 -5.76 8.85 -4.29
C PRO A 44 -6.01 8.28 -5.69
N GLU A 45 -7.22 8.39 -6.23
CA GLU A 45 -7.57 7.93 -7.59
C GLU A 45 -6.76 8.59 -8.70
N ASP A 46 -6.27 9.81 -8.44
CA ASP A 46 -5.37 10.56 -9.33
C ASP A 46 -3.91 10.50 -8.89
N LEU A 47 -3.59 9.64 -7.91
CA LEU A 47 -2.28 9.45 -7.29
C LEU A 47 -1.74 10.71 -6.59
N ILE A 48 -2.65 11.55 -6.09
CA ILE A 48 -2.33 12.78 -5.33
C ILE A 48 -2.39 12.45 -3.84
N VAL A 49 -1.28 12.73 -3.14
CA VAL A 49 -1.13 12.57 -1.68
C VAL A 49 -1.40 13.88 -0.99
#